data_AF-A0A962JMU5-F1
#
_entry.id   AF-A0A962JMU5-F1
#
_cell.length_a   1.000
_cell.length_b   1.000
_cell.length_c   1.000
_cell.angle_alpha   90.00
_cell.angle_beta   90.00
_cell.angle_gamma   90.00
#
_symmetry.space_group_name_H-M   'P 1'
#
loop_
_entity.id
_entity.type
_entity.pdbx_description
1 polymer ?
#
loop_
_entity_poly.entity_id
_entity_poly.type
_entity_poly.pdbx_seq_one_letter_code
_entity_poly.pdbx_strand_id
1 'polypeptide(L)' 'MRLKVQNFVCLQDVDVELNDITFFIGEQASGKSLLCKLYFYFREVLKSEFIDTLKEEDASWSFFIKKMRQQFYILFPSEY' A
#
# COMPACT_ATOMS: atom_id res chain seq x y z
N MET A 1 6.65 12.00 2.75
CA MET A 1 5.55 11.14 3.27
C MET A 1 6.16 10.20 4.30
N ARG A 2 5.58 10.07 5.50
CA ARG A 2 6.06 9.09 6.50
C ARG A 2 5.32 7.76 6.33
N LEU A 3 6.06 6.67 6.21
CA LEU A 3 5.52 5.32 6.13
C LEU A 3 5.92 4.55 7.39
N LYS A 4 4.92 4.14 8.17
CA LYS A 4 5.08 3.30 9.36
C LYS A 4 4.43 1.95 9.16
N VAL A 5 5.19 0.88 9.33
CA VAL A 5 4.75 -0.51 9.12
C VAL A 5 5.15 -1.33 10.33
N GLN A 6 4.19 -2.05 10.91
CA GLN A 6 4.42 -2.88 12.10
C GLN A 6 3.77 -4.24 11.91
N ASN A 7 4.49 -5.30 12.28
CA ASN A 7 4.03 -6.69 12.26
C ASN A 7 3.41 -7.12 10.92
N PHE A 8 4.06 -6.78 9.80
CA PHE A 8 3.55 -7.10 8.46
C PHE A 8 4.54 -7.96 7.67
N VAL A 9 4.21 -9.25 7.53
CA VAL A 9 5.06 -10.26 6.87
C VAL A 9 6.47 -10.26 7.51
N CYS A 10 7.50 -9.80 6.80
CA CYS A 10 8.87 -9.71 7.32
C CYS A 10 9.24 -8.33 7.89
N LEU A 11 8.35 -7.34 7.79
CA LEU A 11 8.54 -5.99 8.33
C LEU A 11 8.02 -5.94 9.78
N GLN A 12 8.93 -6.04 10.74
CA GLN A 12 8.60 -6.05 12.18
C GLN A 12 8.27 -4.65 12.69
N ASP A 13 9.18 -3.70 12.49
CA ASP A 13 9.00 -2.29 12.87
C ASP A 13 9.80 -1.42 11.90
N VAL A 14 9.09 -0.74 11.01
CA VAL A 14 9.65 0.20 10.05
C VAL A 14 8.99 1.55 10.26
N ASP A 15 9.81 2.59 10.41
CA ASP A 15 9.36 3.97 10.47
C ASP A 15 10.32 4.82 9.63
N VAL A 16 9.88 5.21 8.44
CA VAL A 16 10.72 5.89 7.46
C VAL A 16 10.02 7.10 6.87
N GLU A 17 10.77 8.19 6.74
CA GLU A 17 10.36 9.35 5.96
C GLU A 17 10.83 9.21 4.51
N LEU A 18 9.87 9.22 3.58
CA LEU A 18 10.09 9.11 2.14
C LEU A 18 10.19 10.50 1.53
N ASN A 19 11.35 10.78 0.94
CA ASN A 19 11.68 11.96 0.15
C ASN A 19 11.43 11.70 -1.34
N ASP A 20 11.69 12.71 -2.19
CA ASP A 20 11.53 12.61 -3.66
C ASP A 20 12.26 11.40 -4.26
N ILE A 21 13.45 11.11 -3.75
CA ILE A 21 14.23 9.91 -4.09
C ILE A 21 14.66 9.25 -2.77
N THR A 22 14.28 7.98 -2.60
CA THR A 22 14.64 7.16 -1.44
C THR A 22 15.09 5.79 -1.93
N PHE A 23 16.29 5.36 -1.53
CA PHE A 23 16.84 4.04 -1.87
C PHE A 23 16.79 3.11 -0.65
N PHE A 24 16.28 1.91 -0.86
CA PHE A 24 16.31 0.84 0.15
C PHE A 24 17.40 -0.17 -0.21
N ILE A 25 18.37 -0.35 0.69
CA ILE A 25 19.51 -1.26 0.53
C ILE A 25 19.52 -2.24 1.69
N GLY A 26 19.90 -3.49 1.43
CA GLY A 26 19.97 -4.55 2.45
C GLY A 26 19.91 -5.94 1.82
N GLU A 27 20.11 -6.96 2.64
CA GLU A 27 20.17 -8.37 2.24
C GLU A 27 18.91 -8.86 1.50
N GLN A 28 19.03 -9.88 0.65
CA GLN A 28 17.88 -10.47 -0.03
C GLN A 28 16.78 -10.87 0.98
N ALA A 29 15.51 -10.78 0.56
CA ALA A 29 14.35 -11.11 1.38
C ALA A 29 14.12 -10.23 2.63
N SER A 30 14.91 -9.17 2.85
CA SER A 30 14.72 -8.22 3.96
C SER A 30 13.46 -7.32 3.88
N GLY A 31 12.54 -7.58 2.96
CA GLY A 31 11.29 -6.81 2.84
C GLY A 31 11.36 -5.51 2.04
N LYS A 32 12.48 -5.19 1.38
CA LYS A 32 12.62 -3.96 0.56
C LYS A 32 11.52 -3.81 -0.49
N SER A 33 11.31 -4.84 -1.32
CA SER A 33 10.26 -4.80 -2.35
C SER A 33 8.85 -4.76 -1.74
N LEU A 34 8.66 -5.35 -0.56
CA LEU A 34 7.40 -5.30 0.17
C LEU A 34 7.10 -3.87 0.64
N LEU A 35 8.10 -3.17 1.17
CA LEU A 35 8.00 -1.77 1.58
C LEU A 35 7.67 -0.86 0.38
N CYS A 36 8.33 -1.08 -0.77
CA CYS A 36 8.01 -0.36 -2.01
C CYS A 36 6.58 -0.63 -2.50
N LYS A 37 6.08 -1.88 -2.40
CA LYS A 37 4.69 -2.22 -2.75
C LYS A 37 3.69 -1.55 -1.83
N LEU A 38 3.96 -1.51 -0.51
CA LEU A 38 3.12 -0.79 0.45
C LEU A 38 3.05 0.70 0.10
N TYR A 39 4.20 1.31 -0.17
CA TYR A 39 4.24 2.70 -0.60
C TYR A 39 3.41 2.94 -1.87
N PHE A 40 3.58 2.10 -2.89
CA PHE A 40 2.82 2.17 -4.13
C PHE A 40 1.31 2.05 -3.88
N TYR A 41 0.89 1.09 -3.05
CA TYR A 41 -0.52 0.92 -2.68
C TYR A 41 -1.09 2.19 -2.05
N PHE A 42 -0.45 2.73 -1.01
CA PHE A 42 -0.96 3.89 -0.29
C PHE A 42 -0.91 5.18 -1.11
N ARG A 43 0.08 5.35 -1.98
CA ARG A 43 0.27 6.59 -2.75
C ARG A 43 -0.55 6.61 -4.05
N GLU A 44 -0.50 5.53 -4.82
CA GLU A 44 -1.04 5.50 -6.18
C GLU A 44 -2.38 4.77 -6.22
N VAL A 45 -2.45 3.55 -5.69
CA VAL A 45 -3.66 2.71 -5.80
C VAL A 45 -4.82 3.32 -5.03
N LEU A 46 -4.61 3.69 -3.76
CA LEU A 46 -5.67 4.33 -2.96
C LEU A 46 -6.17 5.63 -3.57
N LYS A 47 -5.26 6.43 -4.12
CA LYS A 47 -5.60 7.70 -4.75
C LYS A 47 -6.42 7.48 -6.03
N SER A 48 -6.02 6.54 -6.88
CA SER A 48 -6.76 6.21 -8.10
C SER A 48 -8.15 5.69 -7.75
N GLU A 49 -8.26 4.72 -6.84
CA GLU A 49 -9.53 4.13 -6.44
C GLU A 49 -10.48 5.15 -5.82
N PHE A 50 -9.96 6.14 -5.10
CA PHE A 50 -10.76 7.23 -4.55
C PHE A 50 -11.36 8.09 -5.67
N ILE A 51 -10.53 8.53 -6.61
CA ILE A 51 -10.97 9.33 -7.77
C ILE A 51 -11.97 8.55 -8.62
N ASP A 52 -11.71 7.26 -8.85
CA ASP A 52 -12.58 6.42 -9.66
C ASP A 52 -13.90 6.13 -8.96
N THR A 53 -13.91 5.99 -7.62
CA THR A 53 -15.15 5.85 -6.86
C THR A 53 -16.01 7.12 -6.92
N LEU A 54 -15.41 8.31 -6.91
CA LEU A 54 -16.14 9.58 -7.02
C LEU A 54 -16.84 9.79 -8.38
N LYS A 55 -16.42 9.07 -9.42
CA LYS A 55 -17.03 9.15 -10.77
C LYS A 55 -18.25 8.23 -10.91
N GLU A 56 -18.51 7.36 -9.95
CA GLU A 56 -19.58 6.37 -10.00
C GLU A 56 -20.89 6.99 -9.48
N GLU A 57 -22.02 6.64 -10.08
CA GLU A 57 -23.33 7.21 -9.69
C GLU A 57 -23.73 6.83 -8.24
N ASP A 58 -23.34 5.63 -7.79
CA ASP A 58 -23.59 5.11 -6.44
C ASP A 58 -22.39 5.30 -5.49
N ALA A 59 -21.62 6.38 -5.69
CA ALA A 59 -20.44 6.69 -4.88
C ALA A 59 -20.77 6.70 -3.39
N SER A 60 -20.24 5.71 -2.67
CA SER A 60 -20.41 5.58 -1.22
C SER A 60 -19.11 5.17 -0.56
N TRP A 61 -18.97 5.57 0.71
CA TRP A 61 -17.80 5.21 1.51
C TRP A 61 -17.62 3.69 1.62
N SER A 62 -18.71 2.94 1.76
CA SER A 62 -18.69 1.47 1.81
C SER A 62 -18.19 0.86 0.50
N PHE A 63 -18.58 1.42 -0.64
CA PHE A 63 -18.13 0.96 -1.95
C PHE A 63 -16.63 1.23 -2.16
N PHE A 64 -16.17 2.43 -1.78
CA PHE A 64 -14.74 2.76 -1.80
C PHE A 64 -13.92 1.79 -0.94
N ILE A 65 -14.33 1.56 0.32
CA ILE A 65 -13.65 0.62 1.22
C ILE A 65 -13.63 -0.80 0.65
N LYS A 66 -14.70 -1.23 -0.03
CA LYS A 66 -14.75 -2.53 -0.72
C LYS A 66 -13.70 -2.61 -1.83
N LYS A 67 -13.64 -1.61 -2.72
CA LYS A 67 -12.63 -1.53 -3.80
C LYS A 67 -11.20 -1.52 -3.26
N MET A 68 -10.92 -0.69 -2.24
CA MET A 68 -9.60 -0.65 -1.58
C MET A 68 -9.17 -2.01 -1.03
N ARG A 69 -10.07 -2.74 -0.37
CA ARG A 69 -9.79 -4.08 0.17
C ARG A 69 -9.51 -5.07 -0.95
N GLN A 70 -10.29 -5.05 -2.02
CA GLN A 70 -10.05 -5.92 -3.17
C GLN A 70 -8.67 -5.67 -3.79
N GLN A 71 -8.31 -4.41 -4.02
CA GLN A 71 -6.97 -4.06 -4.51
C GLN A 71 -5.85 -4.48 -3.55
N PHE A 72 -6.09 -4.36 -2.23
CA PHE A 72 -5.12 -4.83 -1.24
C PHE A 72 -4.88 -6.33 -1.39
N TYR A 73 -5.93 -7.15 -1.47
CA TYR A 73 -5.78 -8.60 -1.65
C TYR A 73 -5.17 -9.01 -2.98
N ILE A 74 -5.36 -8.22 -4.04
CA ILE A 74 -4.68 -8.43 -5.33
C ILE A 74 -3.17 -8.20 -5.20
N LEU A 75 -2.76 -7.17 -4.46
CA LEU A 75 -1.34 -6.80 -4.30
C LEU A 75 -0.61 -7.60 -3.21
N PHE A 76 -1.35 -8.01 -2.18
CA PHE A 76 -0.88 -8.76 -1.02
C PHE A 76 -1.75 -10.01 -0.82
N PRO A 77 -1.65 -11.02 -1.71
CA PRO A 77 -2.41 -12.25 -1.60
C PRO A 77 -2.05 -12.99 -0.31
N SER A 78 -3.07 -13.57 0.34
CA SER A 78 -2.91 -14.29 1.61
C SER A 78 -2.42 -15.73 1.44
N GLU A 79 -2.30 -16.22 0.20
CA GLU A 79 -1.79 -17.56 -0.10
C GLU A 79 -0.28 -17.54 -0.29
N TYR A 80 0.44 -17.76 0.81
CA TYR A 80 1.71 -18.49 0.90
C TYR A 80 1.75 -19.27 2.22
#